data_AF-A0A2D4I754-F1
#
_entry.id   AF-A0A2D4I754-F1
#
_cell.length_a   1.000
_cell.length_b   1.000
_cell.length_c   1.000
_cell.angle_alpha   90.00
_cell.angle_beta   90.00
_cell.angle_gamma   90.00
#
_symmetry.space_group_name_H-M   'P 1'
#
loop_
_entity.id
_entity.type
_entity.pdbx_description
1 polymer ?
#
loop_
_entity_poly.entity_id
_entity_poly.type
_entity_poly.pdbx_seq_one_letter_code
_entity_poly.pdbx_strand_id
1 'polypeptide(L)'
;MRQIRDNTRTIIDILEFYELHPGNQVALVFLDAQKAFDNLNWDFMKYQINLMKFGGNFTKMLNSIYATQKANVLINGEATKTFEIKKGVRQGCPLSPLLFIRILETLFD
;
A
#
# COMPACT_ATOMS: atom_id res chain seq x y z
N MET A 1 -3.23 10.94 -13.49
CA MET A 1 -2.90 9.57 -13.05
C MET A 1 -1.43 9.36 -13.41
N ARG A 2 -0.54 9.14 -12.43
CA ARG A 2 0.87 8.85 -12.71
C ARG A 2 0.96 7.58 -13.54
N GLN A 3 1.63 7.62 -14.69
CA GLN A 3 1.89 6.46 -15.51
C GLN A 3 3.28 5.89 -15.15
N ILE A 4 3.48 4.58 -15.38
CA ILE A 4 4.79 3.94 -15.23
C ILE A 4 5.87 4.67 -16.06
N ARG A 5 5.50 5.16 -17.25
CA ARG A 5 6.39 5.89 -18.13
C ARG A 5 6.93 7.18 -17.50
N ASP A 6 6.14 7.84 -16.68
CA ASP A 6 6.57 9.09 -16.02
C ASP A 6 7.70 8.80 -15.03
N ASN A 7 7.58 7.73 -14.24
CA ASN A 7 8.64 7.30 -13.33
C ASN A 7 9.91 6.91 -14.09
N THR A 8 9.78 6.19 -15.21
CA THR A 8 10.93 5.82 -16.05
C THR A 8 11.61 7.05 -16.63
N ARG A 9 10.84 8.03 -17.13
CA ARG A 9 11.41 9.26 -17.69
C ARG A 9 12.14 10.07 -16.64
N THR A 10 11.59 10.21 -15.43
CA THR A 10 12.26 10.89 -14.31
C THR A 10 13.61 10.26 -13.97
N ILE A 11 13.70 8.92 -13.94
CA ILE A 11 14.97 8.25 -13.66
C ILE A 11 15.99 8.52 -14.78
N ILE A 12 15.56 8.46 -16.04
CA ILE A 12 16.42 8.77 -17.19
C ILE A 12 16.90 10.23 -17.13
N ASP A 13 16.01 11.17 -16.86
CA ASP A 13 16.36 12.59 -16.76
C ASP A 13 17.40 12.84 -15.64
N ILE A 14 17.27 12.15 -14.50
CA ILE A 14 18.25 12.20 -13.41
C ILE A 14 19.61 11.69 -13.91
N LEU A 15 19.66 10.54 -14.59
CA LEU A 15 20.90 9.96 -15.10
C LEU A 15 21.56 10.88 -16.15
N GLU A 16 20.80 11.37 -17.14
CA GLU A 16 21.27 12.31 -18.16
C GLU A 16 21.84 13.58 -17.52
N PHE A 17 21.17 14.12 -16.50
CA PHE A 17 21.65 15.30 -15.77
C PHE A 17 23.00 15.07 -15.09
N TYR A 18 23.20 13.90 -14.46
CA TYR A 18 24.47 13.59 -13.78
C TYR A 18 25.61 13.30 -14.77
N GLU A 19 25.32 12.69 -15.92
CA GLU A 19 26.32 12.51 -16.99
C GLU A 19 26.86 13.84 -17.51
N LEU A 20 26.01 14.86 -17.58
CA LEU A 20 26.36 16.21 -18.04
C LEU A 20 27.08 17.06 -16.97
N HIS A 21 27.05 16.67 -15.69
CA HIS A 21 27.63 17.43 -14.57
C HIS A 21 28.59 16.56 -13.73
N PRO A 22 29.74 16.13 -14.30
CA PRO A 22 30.73 15.34 -13.60
C PRO A 22 31.32 16.15 -12.42
N GLY A 23 31.09 15.69 -11.20
CA GLY A 23 31.55 16.36 -9.98
C GLY A 23 30.72 16.03 -8.73
N ASN A 24 29.46 15.61 -8.92
CA ASN A 24 28.56 15.21 -7.84
C ASN A 24 28.41 13.68 -7.79
N GLN A 25 28.35 13.11 -6.59
CA GLN A 25 28.04 11.70 -6.39
C GLN A 25 26.51 11.52 -6.34
N VAL A 26 25.99 10.51 -7.04
CA VAL A 26 24.57 10.13 -7.00
C VAL A 26 24.41 8.69 -6.52
N ALA A 27 23.35 8.44 -5.76
CA ALA A 27 22.89 7.10 -5.44
C ALA A 27 21.40 6.98 -5.78
N LEU A 28 21.03 5.89 -6.44
CA LEU A 28 19.64 5.52 -6.69
C LEU A 28 19.27 4.36 -5.78
N VAL A 29 18.19 4.52 -5.01
CA VAL A 29 17.70 3.49 -4.08
C VAL A 29 16.35 2.99 -4.56
N PHE A 30 16.25 1.69 -4.81
CA PHE A 30 15.02 1.02 -5.21
C PHE A 30 14.48 0.24 -4.01
N LEU A 31 13.25 0.57 -3.60
CA LEU A 31 12.56 -0.07 -2.48
C LEU A 31 11.36 -0.85 -3.00
N ASP A 32 11.24 -2.11 -2.56
CA ASP A 32 10.08 -2.94 -2.82
C ASP A 32 9.42 -3.37 -1.50
N ALA A 33 8.10 -3.27 -1.44
CA ALA A 33 7.32 -3.65 -0.27
C ALA A 33 6.82 -5.08 -0.43
N GLN A 34 7.48 -6.02 0.26
CA GLN A 34 7.12 -7.44 0.18
C GLN A 34 5.65 -7.67 0.57
N LYS A 35 4.88 -8.27 -0.35
CA LYS A 35 3.45 -8.59 -0.18
C LYS A 35 2.67 -7.39 0.39
N ALA A 36 2.87 -6.22 -0.22
CA ALA A 36 2.43 -4.94 0.32
C ALA A 36 0.95 -4.92 0.75
N PHE A 37 0.08 -5.52 -0.06
CA PHE A 37 -1.35 -5.63 0.23
C PHE A 37 -1.65 -6.57 1.40
N ASP A 38 -0.92 -7.67 1.55
CA ASP A 38 -1.19 -8.69 2.58
C ASP A 38 -0.57 -8.31 3.94
N ASN A 39 0.43 -7.43 3.93
CA ASN A 39 1.20 -7.07 5.12
C ASN A 39 0.76 -5.77 5.81
N LEU A 40 -0.26 -5.09 5.29
CA LEU A 40 -0.73 -3.83 5.84
C LEU A 40 -1.31 -3.99 7.26
N ASN A 41 -0.72 -3.32 8.25
CA ASN A 41 -1.17 -3.37 9.63
C ASN A 41 -2.48 -2.56 9.82
N TRP A 42 -3.52 -3.19 10.38
CA TRP A 42 -4.83 -2.57 10.54
C TRP A 42 -4.87 -1.48 11.61
N ASP A 43 -4.12 -1.62 12.69
CA ASP A 43 -4.08 -0.62 13.75
C ASP A 43 -3.40 0.65 13.26
N PHE A 44 -2.29 0.50 12.53
CA PHE A 44 -1.63 1.62 11.86
C PHE A 44 -2.54 2.28 10.82
N MET A 45 -3.22 1.50 9.98
CA MET A 45 -4.20 2.02 9.03
C MET A 45 -5.29 2.84 9.73
N LYS A 46 -5.93 2.29 10.76
CA LYS A 46 -6.99 2.97 11.51
C LYS A 46 -6.49 4.25 12.17
N TYR A 47 -5.28 4.21 12.73
CA TYR A 47 -4.62 5.39 13.28
C TYR A 47 -4.45 6.48 12.23
N GLN A 48 -3.90 6.17 11.05
CA GLN A 48 -3.70 7.14 9.97
C GLN A 48 -5.01 7.72 9.44
N ILE A 49 -6.04 6.88 9.23
CA ILE A 49 -7.37 7.34 8.79
C ILE A 49 -7.97 8.34 9.79
N ASN A 50 -7.78 8.10 11.10
CA ASN A 50 -8.25 9.01 12.14
C ASN A 50 -7.50 10.35 12.10
N LEU A 51 -6.19 10.34 11.84
CA LEU A 51 -5.40 11.57 11.66
C LEU A 51 -5.83 12.38 10.44
N MET A 52 -6.23 11.71 9.35
CA MET A 52 -6.67 12.36 8.11
C MET A 52 -8.04 13.04 8.20
N LYS A 53 -8.77 12.89 9.32
CA LYS A 53 -10.06 13.56 9.59
C LYS A 53 -11.12 13.38 8.50
N PHE A 54 -11.19 12.21 7.85
CA PHE A 54 -12.22 11.86 6.85
C PHE A 54 -13.67 11.83 7.39
N GLY A 55 -13.85 12.05 8.69
CA GLY A 55 -15.15 12.07 9.35
C GLY A 55 -15.58 10.70 9.89
N GLY A 56 -16.38 10.71 10.95
CA GLY A 56 -16.73 9.50 11.70
C GLY A 56 -17.45 8.43 10.88
N ASN A 57 -18.20 8.81 9.85
CA ASN A 57 -18.91 7.85 9.00
C ASN A 57 -17.95 7.00 8.15
N PHE A 58 -16.91 7.63 7.58
CA PHE A 58 -15.90 6.92 6.79
C PHE A 58 -15.07 5.99 7.69
N THR A 59 -14.65 6.48 8.86
CA THR A 59 -13.95 5.66 9.86
C THR A 59 -14.80 4.46 10.30
N LYS A 60 -16.10 4.66 10.56
CA LYS A 60 -17.02 3.56 10.92
C LYS A 60 -17.15 2.54 9.79
N MET A 61 -17.30 2.98 8.54
CA MET A 61 -17.36 2.10 7.38
C MET A 61 -16.09 1.22 7.28
N LEU A 62 -14.91 1.83 7.40
CA LEU A 62 -13.64 1.10 7.35
C LEU A 62 -13.48 0.15 8.54
N ASN A 63 -13.84 0.58 9.74
CA ASN A 63 -13.85 -0.30 10.91
C ASN A 63 -14.78 -1.50 10.69
N SER A 64 -15.95 -1.32 10.10
CA SER A 64 -16.86 -2.44 9.79
C SER A 64 -16.27 -3.42 8.77
N ILE A 65 -15.57 -2.92 7.73
CA ILE A 65 -14.92 -3.77 6.73
C ILE A 65 -13.79 -4.60 7.36
N TYR A 66 -13.05 -4.02 8.32
CA TYR A 66 -11.84 -4.60 8.92
C TYR A 66 -12.00 -4.93 10.43
N ALA A 67 -13.22 -5.19 10.91
CA ALA A 67 -13.48 -5.51 12.32
C ALA A 67 -13.09 -6.95 12.67
N THR A 68 -13.61 -7.91 11.91
CA THR A 68 -13.26 -9.34 12.03
C THR A 68 -13.38 -9.95 10.66
N GLN A 69 -12.24 -10.27 10.04
CA GLN A 69 -12.23 -10.98 8.77
C GLN A 69 -11.78 -12.41 9.02
N LYS A 70 -12.50 -13.35 8.42
CA LYS A 70 -12.19 -14.78 8.49
C LYS A 70 -12.06 -15.31 7.07
N ALA A 71 -11.15 -16.26 6.89
CA ALA A 71 -10.94 -16.94 5.62
C ALA A 71 -10.70 -18.43 5.87
N ASN A 72 -10.92 -19.21 4.82
CA ASN A 72 -10.48 -20.59 4.71
C ASN A 72 -9.80 -20.75 3.34
N VAL A 73 -9.00 -21.80 3.18
CA VAL A 73 -8.38 -22.14 1.90
C VAL A 73 -9.16 -23.29 1.28
N LEU A 74 -9.46 -23.20 -0.01
CA LEU A 74 -10.04 -24.31 -0.75
C LEU A 74 -8.92 -25.10 -1.42
N ILE A 75 -8.76 -26.38 -1.07
CA ILE A 75 -7.76 -27.27 -1.64
C ILE A 75 -8.48 -28.47 -2.24
N ASN A 76 -8.40 -28.64 -3.56
CA ASN A 76 -9.07 -29.74 -4.29
C ASN A 76 -10.58 -29.83 -4.02
N GLY A 77 -11.25 -28.69 -3.81
CA GLY A 77 -12.69 -28.63 -3.51
C GLY A 77 -13.04 -28.80 -2.03
N GLU A 78 -12.07 -29.11 -1.17
CA GLU A 78 -12.28 -29.17 0.28
C GLU A 78 -11.81 -27.88 0.96
N ALA A 79 -12.65 -27.32 1.82
CA ALA A 79 -12.31 -26.12 2.57
C ALA A 79 -11.57 -26.48 3.87
N THR A 80 -10.48 -25.77 4.14
CA THR A 80 -9.77 -25.88 5.42
C THR A 80 -10.60 -25.31 6.56
N LYS A 81 -10.12 -25.52 7.80
CA LYS A 81 -10.63 -24.78 8.95
C LYS A 81 -10.51 -23.28 8.70
N THR A 82 -11.53 -22.55 9.15
CA THR A 82 -11.54 -21.09 9.11
C THR A 82 -10.53 -20.53 10.08
N PHE A 83 -9.75 -19.55 9.62
CA PHE A 83 -8.80 -18.77 10.40
C PHE A 83 -9.12 -17.28 10.31
N GLU A 84 -8.63 -16.52 11.28
CA GLU A 84 -8.80 -15.07 11.33
C GLU A 84 -7.68 -14.36 10.54
N ILE A 85 -8.06 -13.37 9.75
CA ILE A 85 -7.15 -12.45 9.09
C ILE A 85 -6.91 -11.29 10.05
N LYS A 86 -5.63 -10.97 10.30
CA LYS A 86 -5.22 -9.92 11.26
C LYS A 86 -4.53 -8.72 10.62
N LYS A 87 -4.24 -8.81 9.32
CA LYS A 87 -3.54 -7.78 8.54
C LYS A 87 -3.87 -7.94 7.06
N GLY A 88 -3.52 -6.90 6.30
CA GLY A 88 -3.67 -6.84 4.87
C GLY A 88 -5.02 -6.30 4.42
N VAL A 89 -5.10 -5.90 3.16
CA VAL A 89 -6.32 -5.41 2.52
C VAL A 89 -6.82 -6.44 1.51
N ARG A 90 -8.13 -6.43 1.24
CA ARG A 90 -8.75 -7.40 0.34
C ARG A 90 -8.31 -7.16 -1.10
N GLN A 91 -7.53 -8.08 -1.66
CA GLN A 91 -7.22 -8.07 -3.09
C GLN A 91 -8.52 -8.15 -3.91
N GLY A 92 -8.63 -7.34 -4.96
CA GLY A 92 -9.86 -7.20 -5.76
C GLY A 92 -10.90 -6.22 -5.20
N CYS A 93 -10.70 -5.67 -4.00
CA CYS A 93 -11.53 -4.56 -3.52
C CYS A 93 -11.08 -3.24 -4.17
N PRO A 94 -11.97 -2.47 -4.82
CA PRO A 94 -11.62 -1.20 -5.46
C PRO A 94 -11.01 -0.16 -4.50
N LEU A 95 -11.34 -0.25 -3.21
CA LEU A 95 -10.86 0.67 -2.18
C LEU A 95 -9.44 0.34 -1.70
N SER A 96 -9.03 -0.92 -1.81
CA SER A 96 -7.74 -1.40 -1.26
C SER A 96 -6.50 -0.72 -1.85
N PRO A 97 -6.40 -0.47 -3.17
CA PRO A 97 -5.30 0.32 -3.73
C PRO A 97 -5.23 1.74 -3.18
N LEU A 98 -6.37 2.41 -2.99
CA LEU A 98 -6.41 3.78 -2.46
C LEU A 98 -6.00 3.83 -1.00
N LEU A 99 -6.48 2.88 -0.18
CA LEU A 99 -6.04 2.76 1.21
C LEU A 99 -4.54 2.51 1.30
N PHE A 100 -4.01 1.62 0.46
CA PHE A 100 -2.59 1.32 0.44
C PHE A 100 -1.75 2.54 0.06
N ILE A 101 -2.10 3.25 -1.01
CA ILE A 101 -1.41 4.47 -1.44
C ILE A 101 -1.46 5.53 -0.34
N ARG A 102 -2.64 5.76 0.28
CA ARG A 102 -2.76 6.75 1.34
C ARG A 102 -1.92 6.46 2.56
N ILE A 103 -1.76 5.18 2.91
CA ILE A 103 -0.89 4.78 4.02
C ILE A 103 0.58 4.90 3.60
N LEU A 104 0.93 4.53 2.38
CA LEU A 104 2.28 4.68 1.85
C LEU A 104 2.72 6.14 1.80
N GLU A 105 1.81 7.07 1.50
CA GLU A 105 2.07 8.51 1.49
C GLU A 105 2.61 9.02 2.83
N THR A 106 2.20 8.40 3.95
CA THR A 106 2.70 8.77 5.29
C THR A 106 4.17 8.45 5.53
N LEU A 107 4.83 7.70 4.64
CA LEU A 107 6.29 7.50 4.68
C LEU A 107 7.06 8.67 4.07
N PHE A 108 6.37 9.56 3.35
CA PHE A 108 6.97 10.72 2.68
C PHE A 108 6.65 12.05 3.39
N ASP A 109 5.79 12.03 4.41
CA ASP A 109 5.49 13.16 5.31
C ASP A 109 6.52 13.23 6.45
#